data_AF-A0A1G0HU21-F1
#
_entry.id   AF-A0A1G0HU21-F1
#
_cell.length_a   1.000
_cell.length_b   1.000
_cell.length_c   1.000
_cell.angle_alpha   90.00
_cell.angle_beta   90.00
_cell.angle_gamma   90.00
#
_symmetry.space_group_name_H-M   'P 1'
#
loop_
_entity.id
_entity.type
_entity.pdbx_description
1 polymer ?
#
loop_
_entity_poly.entity_id
_entity_poly.type
_entity_poly.pdbx_seq_one_letter_code
_entity_poly.pdbx_strand_id
1 'polypeptide(L)'
;MNSIIIHGNAMVINNKGVLIIGPTGSGKSELCLKLLDRGHQLIADDAVEIKHSSTQTTLHCLPEIYKKIQIYELGLINLEKQYQAKQFRKSHTLDYAIRLNPEKKTHDNNNLLTPNWQIYSINNELTVSCLEISDCQQRDLSLLLPLL
;
A
#
# COMPACT_ATOMS: atom_id res chain seq x y z
N MET A 1 14.17 6.08 17.55
CA MET A 1 13.43 5.81 16.30
C MET A 1 12.35 4.83 16.68
N ASN A 2 11.09 5.25 16.66
CA ASN A 2 9.99 4.37 17.06
C ASN A 2 9.65 3.45 15.89
N SER A 3 9.38 2.18 16.19
CA SER A 3 8.97 1.19 15.21
C SER A 3 7.57 0.71 15.53
N ILE A 4 6.71 0.67 14.52
CA ILE A 4 5.32 0.26 14.63
C ILE A 4 5.04 -0.73 13.49
N ILE A 5 4.39 -1.86 13.80
CA ILE A 5 3.93 -2.79 12.77
C ILE A 5 2.43 -2.59 12.58
N ILE A 6 2.00 -2.42 11.34
CA ILE A 6 0.58 -2.32 10.99
C ILE A 6 0.18 -3.35 9.94
N HIS A 7 -1.10 -3.69 9.95
CA HIS A 7 -1.70 -4.49 8.89
C HIS A 7 -1.91 -3.62 7.63
N GLY A 8 -1.31 -4.04 6.53
CA GLY A 8 -1.35 -3.32 5.26
C GLY A 8 -0.23 -3.78 4.33
N ASN A 9 -0.12 -3.10 3.20
CA ASN A 9 0.88 -3.42 2.19
C ASN A 9 1.74 -2.17 1.92
N ALA A 10 2.99 -2.35 1.54
CA ALA A 10 3.90 -1.27 1.22
C ALA A 10 4.53 -1.48 -0.15
N MET A 11 4.47 -0.45 -0.99
CA MET A 11 5.02 -0.48 -2.36
C MET A 11 5.78 0.78 -2.70
N VAL A 12 6.64 0.69 -3.72
CA VAL A 12 7.19 1.83 -4.44
C VAL A 12 6.49 1.96 -5.78
N ILE A 13 5.68 3.00 -5.95
CA ILE A 13 4.94 3.32 -7.18
C ILE A 13 5.51 4.64 -7.71
N ASN A 14 6.04 4.67 -8.93
CA ASN A 14 6.72 5.86 -9.50
C ASN A 14 7.74 6.53 -8.54
N ASN A 15 8.59 5.74 -7.90
CA ASN A 15 9.55 6.17 -6.89
C ASN A 15 8.96 6.76 -5.59
N LYS A 16 7.63 6.72 -5.42
CA LYS A 16 6.93 7.11 -4.19
C LYS A 16 6.69 5.90 -3.31
N GLY A 17 7.02 5.98 -2.01
CA GLY A 17 6.68 4.93 -1.06
C GLY A 17 5.25 5.09 -0.59
N VAL A 18 4.44 4.08 -0.88
CA VAL A 18 3.00 4.09 -0.70
C VAL A 18 2.61 3.01 0.30
N LEU A 19 1.95 3.43 1.36
CA LEU A 19 1.28 2.54 2.30
C LEU A 19 -0.15 2.27 1.82
N ILE A 20 -0.50 1.02 1.53
CA ILE A 20 -1.83 0.61 1.08
C ILE A 20 -2.55 -0.06 2.24
N ILE A 21 -3.66 0.53 2.67
CA ILE A 21 -4.49 0.08 3.80
C ILE A 21 -5.94 -0.10 3.37
N GLY A 22 -6.72 -0.78 4.20
CA GLY A 22 -8.12 -1.07 3.94
C GLY A 22 -8.57 -2.35 4.63
N PRO A 23 -9.88 -2.63 4.70
CA PRO A 23 -10.40 -3.82 5.34
C PRO A 23 -9.93 -5.11 4.64
N THR A 24 -10.03 -6.24 5.34
CA THR A 24 -9.81 -7.56 4.72
C THR A 24 -10.74 -7.73 3.52
N GLY A 25 -10.23 -8.30 2.44
CA GLY A 25 -10.99 -8.48 1.19
C GLY A 25 -11.08 -7.22 0.30
N SER A 26 -10.52 -6.07 0.68
CA SER A 26 -10.53 -4.87 -0.17
C SER A 26 -9.66 -4.95 -1.44
N GLY A 27 -8.91 -6.04 -1.61
CA GLY A 27 -8.05 -6.28 -2.78
C GLY A 27 -6.61 -5.77 -2.63
N LYS A 28 -6.11 -5.51 -1.41
CA LYS A 28 -4.73 -5.00 -1.18
C LYS A 28 -3.65 -5.85 -1.84
N SER A 29 -3.62 -7.16 -1.56
CA SER A 29 -2.59 -8.07 -2.09
C SER A 29 -2.74 -8.28 -3.60
N GLU A 30 -3.97 -8.36 -4.12
CA GLU A 30 -4.22 -8.43 -5.57
C GLU A 30 -3.73 -7.17 -6.28
N LEU A 31 -3.98 -5.98 -5.71
CA LEU A 31 -3.46 -4.73 -6.22
C LEU A 31 -1.93 -4.71 -6.22
N CYS A 32 -1.29 -5.24 -5.17
CA CYS A 32 0.17 -5.34 -5.11
C CYS A 32 0.73 -6.23 -6.23
N LEU A 33 0.11 -7.38 -6.51
CA LEU A 33 0.50 -8.24 -7.62
C LEU A 33 0.35 -7.53 -8.97
N LYS A 34 -0.79 -6.86 -9.21
CA LYS A 34 -1.02 -6.12 -10.46
C LYS A 34 -0.05 -4.96 -10.67
N LEU A 35 0.40 -4.34 -9.59
CA LEU A 35 1.43 -3.29 -9.63
C LEU A 35 2.84 -3.88 -9.86
N LEU A 36 3.15 -5.03 -9.25
CA LEU A 36 4.38 -5.79 -9.57
C LEU A 36 4.42 -6.18 -11.04
N ASP A 37 3.32 -6.69 -11.60
CA ASP A 37 3.22 -7.03 -13.04
C ASP A 37 3.51 -5.82 -13.95
N ARG A 38 3.30 -4.61 -13.44
CA ARG A 38 3.59 -3.33 -14.11
C ARG A 38 4.98 -2.76 -13.80
N GLY A 39 5.82 -3.51 -13.08
CA GLY A 39 7.21 -3.15 -12.81
C GLY A 39 7.42 -2.24 -11.59
N HIS A 40 6.38 -2.01 -10.79
CA HIS A 40 6.51 -1.35 -9.49
C HIS A 40 7.22 -2.28 -8.49
N GLN A 41 7.54 -1.76 -7.30
CA GLN A 41 8.36 -2.50 -6.34
C GLN A 41 7.56 -2.85 -5.09
N LEU A 42 7.59 -4.10 -4.67
CA LEU A 42 7.04 -4.54 -3.39
C LEU A 42 8.05 -4.26 -2.26
N ILE A 43 7.58 -3.66 -1.18
CA ILE A 43 8.30 -3.57 0.09
C ILE A 43 7.80 -4.69 1.01
N ALA A 44 6.50 -4.69 1.32
CA ALA A 44 5.91 -5.65 2.24
C ALA A 44 4.44 -5.93 1.90
N ASP A 45 3.96 -7.09 2.29
CA ASP A 45 2.54 -7.51 2.22
C ASP A 45 2.11 -7.97 3.60
N ASP A 46 0.86 -7.69 3.95
CA ASP A 46 0.18 -8.03 5.21
C ASP A 46 0.72 -7.35 6.48
N ALA A 47 2.04 -7.26 6.66
CA ALA A 47 2.69 -6.62 7.82
C ALA A 47 3.77 -5.63 7.36
N VAL A 48 3.55 -4.34 7.65
CA VAL A 48 4.49 -3.26 7.32
C VAL A 48 5.11 -2.72 8.61
N GLU A 49 6.43 -2.79 8.71
CA GLU A 49 7.16 -2.11 9.77
C GLU A 49 7.38 -0.64 9.38
N ILE A 50 6.89 0.28 10.18
CA ILE A 50 7.03 1.72 10.00
C ILE A 50 8.01 2.25 11.03
N LYS A 51 9.12 2.82 10.56
CA LYS A 51 10.10 3.49 11.41
C LYS A 51 9.94 4.99 11.27
N HIS A 52 9.62 5.65 12.38
CA HIS A 52 9.41 7.07 12.45
C HIS A 52 10.50 7.79 13.27
N SER A 53 10.92 8.94 12.75
CA SER A 53 11.87 9.87 13.35
C SER A 53 11.42 11.30 13.05
N SER A 54 12.07 12.28 13.69
CA SER A 54 11.76 13.70 13.48
C SER A 54 11.97 14.18 12.04
N THR A 55 12.82 13.50 11.26
CA THR A 55 13.18 13.92 9.89
C THR A 55 12.51 13.08 8.81
N GLN A 56 12.11 11.85 9.13
CA GLN A 56 11.64 10.91 8.12
C GLN A 56 10.80 9.79 8.73
N THR A 57 9.82 9.35 7.94
CA THR A 57 9.07 8.12 8.13
C THR A 57 9.42 7.14 7.01
N THR A 58 9.69 5.89 7.35
CA THR A 58 10.11 4.87 6.38
C THR A 58 9.29 3.60 6.55
N LEU A 59 8.96 2.96 5.44
CA LEU A 59 8.31 1.66 5.35
C LEU A 59 9.39 0.58 5.23
N HIS A 60 9.25 -0.52 5.96
CA HIS A 60 10.18 -1.64 5.99
C HIS A 60 9.43 -2.96 5.87
N CYS A 61 10.11 -3.92 5.24
CA CYS A 61 9.71 -5.31 5.22
C CYS A 61 10.26 -6.04 6.44
N LEU A 62 9.49 -6.94 7.02
CA LEU A 62 10.03 -7.90 7.99
C LEU A 62 10.84 -8.98 7.27
N PRO A 63 12.00 -9.42 7.80
CA PRO A 63 12.87 -10.38 7.12
C PRO A 63 12.17 -11.67 6.66
N GLU A 64 11.22 -12.17 7.44
CA GLU A 64 10.51 -13.43 7.23
C GLU A 64 9.54 -13.41 6.03
N ILE A 65 9.03 -12.23 5.66
CA ILE A 65 8.08 -12.02 4.55
C ILE A 65 8.73 -11.34 3.34
N TYR A 66 10.03 -11.09 3.36
CA TYR A 66 10.72 -10.44 2.25
C TYR A 66 10.55 -11.22 0.94
N LYS A 67 10.06 -10.51 -0.10
CA LYS A 67 9.71 -11.04 -1.44
C LYS A 67 8.57 -12.06 -1.45
N LYS A 68 7.78 -12.11 -0.39
CA LYS A 68 6.64 -13.01 -0.27
C LYS A 68 5.33 -12.23 -0.24
N ILE A 69 4.26 -12.90 -0.64
CA ILE A 69 2.89 -12.38 -0.56
C ILE A 69 1.97 -13.48 -0.03
N GLN A 70 1.00 -13.11 0.80
CA GLN A 70 -0.03 -14.03 1.26
C GLN A 70 -1.17 -14.05 0.24
N ILE A 71 -1.46 -15.22 -0.31
CA ILE A 71 -2.60 -15.42 -1.21
C ILE A 71 -3.61 -16.32 -0.51
N TYR A 72 -4.88 -15.92 -0.52
CA TYR A 72 -5.97 -16.73 0.03
C TYR A 72 -5.94 -18.13 -0.61
N GLU A 73 -6.13 -19.17 0.20
CA GLU A 73 -6.04 -20.60 -0.18
C GLU A 73 -4.66 -21.13 -0.60
N LEU A 74 -3.72 -20.29 -1.04
CA LEU A 74 -2.36 -20.72 -1.43
C LEU A 74 -1.31 -20.51 -0.33
N GLY A 75 -1.59 -19.65 0.64
CA GLY A 75 -0.67 -19.31 1.72
C GLY A 75 0.42 -18.33 1.29
N LEU A 76 1.56 -18.37 1.98
CA LEU A 76 2.68 -17.45 1.76
C LEU A 76 3.55 -17.92 0.59
N ILE A 77 3.55 -17.16 -0.51
CA ILE A 77 4.23 -17.51 -1.76
C ILE A 77 5.48 -16.65 -1.95
N ASN A 78 6.61 -17.28 -2.26
CA ASN A 78 7.84 -16.57 -2.67
C ASN A 78 7.74 -16.20 -4.17
N LEU A 79 7.92 -14.91 -4.46
CA LEU A 79 7.76 -14.30 -5.78
C LEU A 79 9.08 -14.18 -6.58
N GLU A 80 10.21 -14.67 -6.04
CA GLU A 80 11.54 -14.57 -6.68
C GLU A 80 11.65 -15.25 -8.05
N LYS A 81 10.81 -16.26 -8.32
CA LYS A 81 10.80 -16.95 -9.62
C LYS A 81 10.00 -16.20 -10.68
N GLN A 82 9.09 -15.33 -10.26
CA GLN A 82 8.13 -14.64 -11.10
C GLN A 82 8.59 -13.21 -11.44
N TYR A 83 9.34 -12.56 -10.54
CA TYR A 83 9.73 -11.17 -10.69
C TYR A 83 11.24 -10.95 -10.54
N GLN A 84 11.72 -9.83 -11.08
CA GLN A 84 13.13 -9.46 -11.03
C GLN A 84 13.52 -8.95 -9.65
N ALA A 85 14.77 -9.16 -9.24
CA ALA A 85 15.29 -8.68 -7.95
C ALA A 85 15.04 -7.17 -7.72
N LYS A 86 15.10 -6.36 -8.79
CA LYS A 86 14.84 -4.90 -8.73
C LYS A 86 13.40 -4.54 -8.34
N GLN A 87 12.44 -5.46 -8.42
CA GLN A 87 11.04 -5.24 -8.05
C GLN A 87 10.78 -5.49 -6.57
N PHE A 88 11.82 -5.73 -5.78
CA PHE A 88 11.72 -5.90 -4.34
C PHE A 88 12.62 -4.89 -3.63
N ARG A 89 12.08 -4.23 -2.60
CA ARG A 89 12.85 -3.37 -1.70
C ARG A 89 12.68 -3.83 -0.26
N LYS A 90 13.73 -3.66 0.54
CA LYS A 90 13.63 -3.89 2.00
C LYS A 90 12.99 -2.71 2.72
N SER A 91 13.16 -1.50 2.17
CA SER A 91 12.58 -0.28 2.73
C SER A 91 12.49 0.85 1.71
N HIS A 92 11.65 1.84 2.01
CA HIS A 92 11.57 3.12 1.30
C HIS A 92 10.96 4.21 2.20
N THR A 93 11.14 5.48 1.83
CA THR A 93 10.47 6.60 2.52
C THR A 93 8.97 6.51 2.31
N LEU A 94 8.16 6.77 3.35
CA LEU A 94 6.71 6.92 3.21
C LEU A 94 6.40 8.31 2.63
N ASP A 95 5.82 8.36 1.44
CA ASP A 95 5.31 9.60 0.83
C ASP A 95 3.85 9.83 1.19
N TYR A 96 3.00 8.81 1.02
CA TYR A 96 1.56 8.89 1.33
C TYR A 96 0.94 7.51 1.54
N ALA A 97 -0.28 7.50 2.08
CA ALA A 97 -1.10 6.31 2.19
C ALA A 97 -2.24 6.31 1.15
N ILE A 98 -2.72 5.13 0.82
CA ILE A 98 -3.94 4.90 0.06
C ILE A 98 -4.84 4.01 0.90
N ARG A 99 -6.07 4.46 1.13
CA ARG A 99 -7.10 3.66 1.78
C ARG A 99 -8.09 3.13 0.76
N LEU A 100 -8.08 1.81 0.59
CA LEU A 100 -9.08 1.09 -0.19
C LEU A 100 -10.36 0.96 0.65
N ASN A 101 -11.46 1.50 0.14
CA ASN A 101 -12.77 1.39 0.73
C ASN A 101 -13.71 0.68 -0.27
N PRO A 102 -14.20 -0.54 0.04
CA PRO A 102 -15.09 -1.27 -0.86
C PRO A 102 -16.49 -0.65 -0.95
N GLU A 103 -16.88 0.19 0.02
CA GLU A 103 -18.20 0.81 0.01
C GLU A 103 -18.31 1.84 -1.11
N LYS A 104 -19.47 1.83 -1.78
CA LYS A 104 -19.82 2.84 -2.76
C LYS A 104 -20.22 4.12 -2.02
N LYS A 105 -19.54 5.23 -2.27
CA LYS A 105 -20.05 6.53 -1.83
C LYS A 105 -21.35 6.82 -2.57
N THR A 106 -22.41 7.14 -1.84
CA THR A 106 -23.59 7.78 -2.40
C THR A 106 -23.13 9.06 -3.10
N HIS A 107 -23.52 9.24 -4.36
CA HIS A 107 -23.11 10.37 -5.18
C HIS A 107 -23.41 11.69 -4.47
N ASP A 108 -22.36 12.34 -3.98
CA ASP A 108 -22.39 13.75 -3.65
C ASP A 108 -21.85 14.48 -4.88
N ASN A 109 -22.75 15.06 -5.68
CA ASN A 109 -22.47 15.58 -7.02
C ASN A 109 -21.39 16.68 -7.04
N ASN A 110 -20.98 17.19 -5.88
CA ASN A 110 -20.01 18.28 -5.74
C ASN A 110 -18.54 17.83 -5.63
N ASN A 111 -18.25 16.52 -5.51
CA ASN A 111 -16.90 16.00 -5.21
C ASN A 111 -16.20 15.27 -6.37
N LEU A 112 -16.71 15.38 -7.60
CA LEU A 112 -16.17 14.66 -8.77
C LEU A 112 -14.82 15.21 -9.29
N LEU A 113 -14.41 16.41 -8.87
CA LEU A 113 -13.25 17.11 -9.43
C LEU A 113 -11.99 17.05 -8.56
N THR A 114 -12.08 16.60 -7.31
CA THR A 114 -10.96 16.63 -6.37
C THR A 114 -10.75 15.25 -5.71
N PRO A 115 -9.50 14.75 -5.67
CA PRO A 115 -9.21 13.53 -4.91
C PRO A 115 -9.49 13.73 -3.41
N ASN A 116 -10.09 12.73 -2.76
CA ASN A 116 -10.41 12.78 -1.33
C ASN A 116 -9.17 12.45 -0.48
N TRP A 117 -8.29 13.43 -0.33
CA TRP A 117 -7.16 13.37 0.59
C TRP A 117 -7.60 13.67 2.03
N GLN A 118 -7.15 12.86 2.96
CA GLN A 118 -7.45 12.95 4.38
C GLN A 118 -6.18 12.68 5.20
N ILE A 119 -6.19 13.07 6.48
CA ILE A 119 -5.11 12.70 7.40
C ILE A 119 -5.44 11.33 8.00
N TYR A 120 -4.56 10.36 7.81
CA TYR A 120 -4.66 9.05 8.45
C TYR A 120 -3.74 8.99 9.67
N SER A 121 -4.30 8.64 10.83
CA SER A 121 -3.55 8.43 12.07
C SER A 121 -3.17 6.95 12.19
N ILE A 122 -1.88 6.68 12.35
CA ILE A 122 -1.29 5.37 12.59
C ILE A 122 -0.98 5.27 14.07
N ASN A 123 -1.70 4.39 14.77
CA ASN A 123 -1.55 4.12 16.22
C ASN A 123 -1.54 5.37 17.12
N ASN A 124 -2.18 6.48 16.70
CA ASN A 124 -2.19 7.76 17.42
C ASN A 124 -0.80 8.40 17.65
N GLU A 125 0.24 7.90 16.99
CA GLU A 125 1.63 8.39 17.13
C GLU A 125 2.13 9.08 15.87
N LEU A 126 1.60 8.70 14.71
CA LEU A 126 2.05 9.16 13.40
C LEU A 126 0.86 9.54 12.54
N THR A 127 0.97 10.64 11.80
CA THR A 127 -0.01 11.01 10.77
C THR A 127 0.61 10.97 9.38
N VAL A 128 -0.19 10.60 8.39
CA VAL A 128 0.20 10.56 6.97
C VAL A 128 -0.93 11.07 6.09
N SER A 129 -0.58 11.78 5.01
CA SER A 129 -1.55 12.13 3.96
C SER A 129 -2.08 10.85 3.30
N CYS A 130 -3.39 10.70 3.21
CA CYS A 130 -4.03 9.47 2.79
C CYS A 130 -5.10 9.75 1.74
N LEU A 131 -4.97 9.14 0.57
CA LEU A 131 -6.00 9.17 -0.46
C LEU A 131 -6.99 8.03 -0.21
N GLU A 132 -8.27 8.35 0.03
CA GLU A 132 -9.30 7.33 0.12
C GLU A 132 -9.96 7.08 -1.24
N ILE A 133 -10.00 5.80 -1.63
CA ILE A 133 -10.58 5.32 -2.87
C ILE A 133 -11.78 4.42 -2.52
N SER A 134 -12.99 4.99 -2.61
CA SER A 134 -14.27 4.29 -2.44
C SER A 134 -14.61 3.43 -3.66
N ASP A 135 -15.47 2.42 -3.56
CA ASP A 135 -15.77 1.53 -4.69
C ASP A 135 -14.49 0.98 -5.37
N CYS A 136 -13.49 0.64 -4.56
CA CYS A 136 -12.14 0.30 -5.02
C CYS A 136 -12.10 -0.98 -5.88
N GLN A 137 -13.04 -1.89 -5.68
CA GLN A 137 -13.10 -3.19 -6.36
C GLN A 137 -13.67 -3.12 -7.78
N GLN A 138 -14.37 -2.02 -8.14
CA GLN A 138 -14.97 -1.86 -9.46
C GLN A 138 -14.02 -1.19 -10.48
N ARG A 139 -12.77 -0.93 -10.08
CA ARG A 139 -11.80 -0.17 -10.87
C ARG A 139 -10.46 -0.90 -10.88
N ASP A 140 -9.76 -0.86 -12.02
CA ASP A 140 -8.39 -1.31 -12.07
C ASP A 140 -7.45 -0.23 -11.50
N LEU A 141 -7.31 -0.22 -10.18
CA LEU A 141 -6.47 0.75 -9.48
C LEU A 141 -5.00 0.66 -9.89
N SER A 142 -4.54 -0.49 -10.37
CA SER A 142 -3.14 -0.63 -10.82
C SER A 142 -2.82 0.20 -12.06
N LEU A 143 -3.84 0.66 -12.80
CA LEU A 143 -3.69 1.65 -13.88
C LEU A 143 -3.80 3.09 -13.40
N LEU A 144 -4.52 3.33 -12.30
CA LEU A 144 -4.84 4.68 -11.83
C LEU A 144 -3.80 5.23 -10.84
N LEU A 145 -3.32 4.39 -9.93
CA LEU A 145 -2.36 4.82 -8.91
C LEU A 145 -1.05 5.38 -9.46
N PRO A 146 -0.52 4.89 -10.59
CA PRO A 146 0.66 5.50 -11.23
C PRO A 146 0.41 6.89 -11.86
N LEU A 147 -0.81 7.42 -11.83
CA LEU A 147 -1.12 8.77 -12.31
C LEU A 147 -1.05 9.84 -11.20
N LEU A 148 -0.84 9.42 -9.96
CA LEU A 148 -0.68 10.27 -8.77
C LEU A 148 0.79 10.72 -8.61
#